data_AF-A0A7R9Z6N9-F1
#
_entry.id   AF-A0A7R9Z6N9-F1
#
_cell.length_a   1.000
_cell.length_b   1.000
_cell.length_c   1.000
_cell.angle_alpha   90.00
_cell.angle_beta   90.00
_cell.angle_gamma   90.00
#
_symmetry.space_group_name_H-M   'P 1'
#
loop_
_entity.id
_entity.type
_entity.pdbx_description
1 polymer ?
#
loop_
_entity_poly.entity_id
_entity_poly.type
_entity_poly.pdbx_seq_one_letter_code
_entity_poly.pdbx_strand_id
1 'polypeptide(L)'
;VTVAKKILRHYPTLSVLRRHPAPNRTMFDSLISKAASQGFAIDIDDSKKLADSLDAAVLPSDPYFNKLLRILSTRCMSPAQYFCSGEYSAPDWHHYGLAAPVYTHFTSPIRRYADVCVHRLLAAAIGVDPLPVRLSSKSYLHD
;
A
#
# COMPACT_ATOMS: atom_id res chain seq x y z
N VAL A 1 -7.02 6.52 6.69
CA VAL A 1 -8.12 5.76 6.03
C VAL A 1 -9.31 6.66 5.66
N THR A 2 -9.66 7.66 6.48
CA THR A 2 -10.86 8.51 6.30
C THR A 2 -10.93 9.24 4.96
N VAL A 3 -9.85 9.90 4.53
CA VAL A 3 -9.83 10.64 3.24
C VAL A 3 -10.00 9.71 2.04
N ALA A 4 -9.29 8.57 2.03
CA ALA A 4 -9.39 7.58 0.97
C ALA A 4 -10.83 7.09 0.77
N LYS A 5 -11.52 6.76 1.86
CA LYS A 5 -12.94 6.36 1.82
C LYS A 5 -13.85 7.50 1.34
N LYS A 6 -13.60 8.74 1.77
CA LYS A 6 -14.42 9.90 1.40
C LYS A 6 -14.34 10.20 -0.10
N ILE A 7 -13.13 10.28 -0.67
CA ILE A 7 -12.95 10.52 -2.11
C ILE A 7 -13.52 9.37 -2.92
N LEU A 8 -13.28 8.12 -2.50
CA LEU A 8 -13.75 6.93 -3.20
C LEU A 8 -15.28 6.85 -3.26
N ARG A 9 -15.97 7.23 -2.19
CA ARG A 9 -17.44 7.30 -2.15
C ARG A 9 -18.02 8.31 -3.14
N HIS A 10 -17.33 9.42 -3.41
CA HIS A 10 -17.81 10.47 -4.32
C HIS A 10 -17.34 10.24 -5.76
N TYR A 11 -16.15 9.66 -5.93
CA TYR A 11 -15.48 9.44 -7.22
C TYR A 11 -15.00 7.99 -7.32
N PRO A 12 -15.90 7.02 -7.57
CA PRO A 12 -15.58 5.59 -7.50
C PRO A 12 -14.58 5.13 -8.57
N THR A 13 -14.44 5.84 -9.68
CA THR A 13 -13.56 5.48 -10.80
C THR A 13 -12.32 6.37 -10.92
N LEU A 14 -12.31 7.55 -10.27
CA LEU A 14 -11.28 8.59 -10.45
C LEU A 14 -10.46 8.85 -9.19
N SER A 15 -10.71 8.13 -8.10
CA SER A 15 -10.00 8.38 -6.84
C SER A 15 -8.55 7.94 -6.93
N VAL A 16 -7.63 8.86 -6.65
CA VAL A 16 -6.20 8.53 -6.55
C VAL A 16 -5.94 7.82 -5.23
N LEU A 17 -5.55 6.56 -5.33
CA LEU A 17 -5.28 5.65 -4.21
C LEU A 17 -3.85 5.13 -4.27
N ARG A 18 -3.43 4.45 -3.20
CA ARG A 18 -2.13 3.80 -3.11
C ARG A 18 -2.28 2.40 -2.54
N ARG A 19 -1.93 1.38 -3.33
CA ARG A 19 -1.97 -0.03 -2.94
C ARG A 19 -0.58 -0.56 -2.63
N HIS A 20 -0.55 -1.64 -1.87
CA HIS A 20 0.66 -2.44 -1.66
C HIS A 20 0.22 -3.91 -1.80
N PRO A 21 0.46 -4.53 -2.97
CA PRO A 21 0.06 -5.91 -3.19
C PRO A 21 0.83 -6.85 -2.25
N ALA A 22 0.31 -8.05 -2.06
CA ALA A 22 1.01 -9.09 -1.33
C ALA A 22 2.39 -9.37 -1.97
N PRO A 23 3.39 -9.77 -1.16
CA PRO A 23 4.69 -10.16 -1.69
C PRO A 23 4.57 -11.37 -2.62
N ASN A 24 5.38 -11.41 -3.67
CA ASN A 24 5.54 -12.63 -4.46
C ASN A 24 6.32 -13.66 -3.63
N ARG A 25 5.78 -14.87 -3.49
CA ARG A 25 6.40 -15.95 -2.70
C ARG A 25 7.84 -16.22 -3.12
N THR A 26 8.13 -16.17 -4.43
CA THR A 26 9.47 -16.43 -4.96
C THR A 26 10.53 -15.46 -4.44
N MET A 27 10.14 -14.23 -4.10
CA MET A 27 11.05 -13.24 -3.51
C MET A 27 11.47 -13.60 -2.09
N PHE A 28 10.67 -14.43 -1.40
CA PHE A 28 10.91 -14.87 -0.04
C PHE A 28 11.61 -16.23 0.06
N ASP A 29 11.63 -17.05 -0.99
CA ASP A 29 12.19 -18.42 -0.96
C ASP A 29 13.60 -18.48 -0.34
N SER A 30 14.50 -17.61 -0.80
CA SER A 30 15.86 -17.52 -0.29
C SER A 30 15.93 -17.10 1.18
N LEU A 31 15.03 -16.22 1.61
CA LEU A 31 14.98 -15.75 2.98
C LEU A 31 14.41 -16.82 3.92
N ILE A 32 13.33 -17.47 3.51
CA ILE A 32 12.68 -18.57 4.22
C ILE A 32 13.67 -19.72 4.42
N SER A 33 14.36 -20.13 3.35
CA SER A 33 15.36 -21.21 3.43
C SER A 33 16.49 -20.88 4.41
N LYS A 34 17.00 -19.65 4.37
CA LYS A 34 18.07 -19.20 5.29
C LYS A 34 17.58 -19.09 6.73
N ALA A 35 16.38 -18.54 6.96
CA ALA A 35 15.79 -18.47 8.30
C ALA A 35 15.57 -19.88 8.89
N ALA A 36 15.08 -20.82 8.07
CA ALA A 36 14.88 -22.22 8.47
C ALA A 36 16.20 -22.89 8.89
N SER A 37 17.30 -22.62 8.18
CA SER A 37 18.64 -23.13 8.58
C SER A 37 19.12 -22.64 9.94
N GLN A 38 18.56 -21.52 10.43
CA GLN A 38 18.84 -20.94 11.74
C GLN A 38 17.77 -21.32 12.79
N GLY A 39 16.83 -22.21 12.44
CA GLY A 39 15.76 -22.67 13.33
C GLY A 39 14.52 -21.77 13.39
N PHE A 40 14.36 -20.83 12.44
CA PHE A 40 13.23 -19.90 12.42
C PHE A 40 12.30 -20.16 11.23
N ALA A 41 11.00 -20.24 11.48
CA ALA A 41 9.97 -20.33 10.44
C ALA A 41 9.43 -18.93 10.11
N ILE A 42 9.32 -18.60 8.83
CA ILE A 42 8.76 -17.34 8.32
C ILE A 42 7.50 -17.66 7.54
N ASP A 43 6.35 -17.16 8.01
CA ASP A 43 5.04 -17.37 7.39
C ASP A 43 4.66 -16.13 6.58
N ILE A 44 4.41 -16.31 5.28
CA ILE A 44 4.08 -15.21 4.34
C ILE A 44 2.64 -15.26 3.83
N ASP A 45 1.78 -16.12 4.41
CA ASP A 45 0.41 -16.29 3.93
C ASP A 45 -0.43 -15.01 4.06
N ASP A 46 -0.25 -14.28 5.17
CA ASP A 46 -0.87 -12.97 5.37
C ASP A 46 0.08 -12.02 6.12
N SER A 47 -0.29 -10.73 6.16
CA SER A 47 0.52 -9.69 6.79
C SER A 47 0.71 -9.88 8.30
N LYS A 48 -0.27 -10.50 8.97
CA LYS A 48 -0.24 -10.73 10.42
C LYS A 48 0.67 -11.90 10.76
N LYS A 49 0.51 -13.03 10.08
CA LYS A 49 1.38 -14.21 10.22
C LYS A 49 2.84 -13.87 9.95
N LEU A 50 3.10 -13.02 8.96
CA LEU A 50 4.45 -12.52 8.71
C LEU A 50 4.98 -11.70 9.88
N ALA A 51 4.20 -10.74 10.38
CA ALA A 51 4.59 -9.95 11.54
C ALA A 51 4.85 -10.84 12.77
N ASP A 52 3.94 -11.76 13.08
CA ASP A 52 4.03 -12.67 14.24
C ASP A 52 5.27 -13.58 14.11
N SER A 53 5.54 -14.13 12.92
CA SER A 53 6.72 -14.97 12.66
C SER A 53 8.05 -14.20 12.77
N LEU A 54 8.07 -12.94 12.34
CA LEU A 54 9.22 -12.04 12.50
C LEU A 54 9.39 -11.60 13.95
N ASP A 55 8.32 -11.37 14.70
CA ASP A 55 8.39 -11.02 16.12
C ASP A 55 8.94 -12.20 16.95
N ALA A 56 8.58 -13.44 16.60
CA ALA A 56 9.08 -14.65 17.25
C ALA A 56 10.54 -14.99 16.92
N ALA A 57 11.08 -14.47 15.80
CA ALA A 57 12.43 -14.76 15.34
C ALA A 57 13.52 -13.99 16.13
N VAL A 58 13.71 -14.35 17.39
CA VAL A 58 14.69 -13.75 18.31
C VAL A 58 15.81 -14.74 18.61
N LEU A 59 17.05 -14.31 18.40
CA LEU A 59 18.24 -15.07 18.73
C LEU A 59 18.92 -14.42 19.96
N PRO A 60 18.93 -15.04 21.15
CA PRO A 60 19.48 -14.42 22.36
C PRO A 60 20.97 -14.08 22.27
N SER A 61 21.74 -14.84 21.47
CA SER A 61 23.17 -14.59 21.23
C SER A 61 23.45 -13.42 20.27
N ASP A 62 22.46 -13.00 19.47
CA ASP A 62 22.58 -11.87 18.55
C ASP A 62 21.29 -11.02 18.53
N PRO A 63 21.21 -9.99 19.39
CA PRO A 63 20.07 -9.07 19.42
C PRO A 63 19.83 -8.33 18.08
N TYR A 64 20.83 -8.23 17.20
CA TYR A 64 20.69 -7.58 15.90
C TYR A 64 20.02 -8.48 14.86
N PHE A 65 20.01 -9.80 15.07
CA PHE A 65 19.46 -10.80 14.15
C PHE A 65 18.03 -10.46 13.71
N ASN A 66 17.14 -10.14 14.66
CA ASN A 66 15.75 -9.79 14.35
C ASN A 66 15.65 -8.56 13.42
N LYS A 67 16.48 -7.55 13.69
CA LYS A 67 16.52 -6.33 12.88
C LYS A 67 17.04 -6.62 11.48
N LEU A 68 18.08 -7.43 11.34
CA LEU A 68 18.60 -7.89 10.05
C LEU A 68 17.50 -8.62 9.26
N LEU A 69 16.79 -9.55 9.90
CA LEU A 69 15.73 -10.33 9.28
C LEU A 69 14.58 -9.43 8.76
N ARG A 70 14.20 -8.39 9.51
CA ARG A 70 13.20 -7.39 9.06
C ARG A 70 13.69 -6.54 7.89
N ILE A 71 14.96 -6.15 7.88
CA ILE A 71 15.56 -5.42 6.75
C ILE A 71 15.51 -6.28 5.49
N LEU A 72 15.90 -7.55 5.59
CA LEU A 72 15.85 -8.49 4.48
C LEU A 72 14.42 -8.75 4.02
N SER A 73 13.49 -8.98 4.95
CA SER A 73 12.06 -9.18 4.64
C SER A 73 11.47 -7.99 3.89
N THR A 74 11.85 -6.77 4.27
CA THR A 74 11.40 -5.54 3.59
C THR A 74 11.89 -5.49 2.14
N ARG A 75 13.10 -6.00 1.86
CA ARG A 75 13.64 -6.07 0.48
C ARG A 75 12.96 -7.11 -0.40
N CYS A 76 12.31 -8.11 0.21
CA CYS A 76 11.53 -9.12 -0.50
C CYS A 76 10.09 -8.66 -0.81
N MET A 77 9.65 -7.50 -0.27
CA MET A 77 8.30 -6.98 -0.48
C MET A 77 8.10 -6.44 -1.90
N SER A 78 6.87 -6.56 -2.38
CA SER A 78 6.43 -5.88 -3.60
C SER A 78 6.44 -4.35 -3.40
N PRO A 79 6.79 -3.55 -4.42
CA PRO A 79 6.71 -2.10 -4.31
C PRO A 79 5.25 -1.63 -4.20
N ALA A 80 5.00 -0.66 -3.30
CA ALA A 80 3.71 0.02 -3.22
C ALA A 80 3.54 1.04 -4.35
N GLN A 81 2.35 1.08 -4.94
CA GLN A 81 2.07 1.78 -6.20
C GLN A 81 0.84 2.68 -6.08
N TYR A 82 0.86 3.81 -6.78
CA TYR A 82 -0.33 4.64 -6.96
C TYR A 82 -1.19 4.09 -8.09
N PHE A 83 -2.50 4.28 -8.01
CA PHE A 83 -3.45 3.89 -9.04
C PHE A 83 -4.74 4.72 -8.91
N CYS A 84 -5.50 4.83 -9.99
CA CYS A 84 -6.87 5.36 -9.95
C CYS A 84 -7.85 4.22 -9.64
N SER A 85 -8.86 4.49 -8.82
CA SER A 85 -9.79 3.45 -8.34
C SER A 85 -10.55 2.70 -9.43
N GLY A 86 -10.67 3.25 -10.65
CA GLY A 86 -11.26 2.57 -11.80
C GLY A 86 -10.34 1.56 -12.50
N GLU A 87 -9.04 1.53 -12.19
CA GLU A 87 -8.07 0.61 -12.83
C GLU A 87 -8.12 -0.81 -12.26
N TYR A 88 -8.54 -0.96 -11.00
CA TYR A 88 -8.51 -2.22 -10.27
C TYR A 88 -9.82 -2.49 -9.54
N SER A 89 -10.09 -3.77 -9.25
CA SER A 89 -11.23 -4.18 -8.45
C SER A 89 -11.00 -3.92 -6.95
N ALA A 90 -12.07 -3.80 -6.15
CA ALA A 90 -11.97 -3.49 -4.72
C ALA A 90 -11.04 -4.42 -3.90
N PRO A 91 -11.01 -5.75 -4.14
CA PRO A 91 -10.05 -6.65 -3.51
C PRO A 91 -8.58 -6.27 -3.73
N ASP A 92 -8.27 -5.68 -4.88
CA ASP A 92 -6.89 -5.32 -5.26
C ASP A 92 -6.40 -4.02 -4.61
N TRP A 93 -7.30 -3.21 -4.04
CA TRP A 93 -6.95 -1.91 -3.45
C TRP A 93 -6.20 -2.02 -2.12
N HIS A 94 -6.11 -3.23 -1.58
CA HIS A 94 -5.50 -3.50 -0.29
C HIS A 94 -4.05 -3.01 -0.19
N HIS A 95 -3.67 -2.61 1.02
CA HIS A 95 -2.31 -2.20 1.35
C HIS A 95 -1.71 -3.18 2.38
N TYR A 96 -1.04 -4.22 1.87
CA TYR A 96 -0.50 -5.35 2.64
C TYR A 96 0.28 -4.92 3.88
N GLY A 97 1.33 -4.11 3.71
CA GLY A 97 2.17 -3.65 4.81
C GLY A 97 1.52 -2.71 5.83
N LEU A 98 0.30 -2.22 5.57
CA LEU A 98 -0.47 -1.41 6.53
C LEU A 98 -1.73 -2.14 7.02
N ALA A 99 -1.96 -3.39 6.57
CA ALA A 99 -3.19 -4.15 6.80
C ALA A 99 -4.47 -3.31 6.56
N ALA A 100 -4.45 -2.44 5.55
CA ALA A 100 -5.54 -1.50 5.29
C ALA A 100 -6.28 -1.84 3.99
N PRO A 101 -7.63 -1.94 3.99
CA PRO A 101 -8.39 -2.28 2.77
C PRO A 101 -8.34 -1.18 1.71
N VAL A 102 -8.18 0.08 2.11
CA VAL A 102 -8.05 1.21 1.19
C VAL A 102 -7.16 2.28 1.81
N TYR A 103 -6.25 2.82 1.00
CA TYR A 103 -5.27 3.81 1.43
C TYR A 103 -4.98 4.84 0.34
N THR A 104 -4.62 6.05 0.77
CA THR A 104 -4.11 7.10 -0.11
C THR A 104 -3.15 8.00 0.66
N HIS A 105 -2.30 8.73 -0.05
CA HIS A 105 -1.50 9.80 0.53
C HIS A 105 -2.25 11.13 0.46
N PHE A 106 -2.17 11.89 1.56
CA PHE A 106 -2.86 13.18 1.69
C PHE A 106 -2.03 14.22 2.46
N THR A 107 -1.10 13.78 3.32
CA THR A 107 -0.47 14.61 4.35
C THR A 107 0.72 15.45 3.87
N SER A 108 1.10 15.41 2.60
CA SER A 108 2.31 16.12 2.12
C SER A 108 2.19 16.66 0.67
N PRO A 109 1.19 17.52 0.38
CA PRO A 109 0.98 18.09 -0.96
C PRO A 109 2.16 18.90 -1.50
N ILE A 110 2.98 19.51 -0.64
CA ILE A 110 4.16 20.30 -1.06
C ILE A 110 5.20 19.44 -1.79
N ARG A 111 5.31 18.15 -1.45
CA ARG A 111 6.41 17.26 -1.91
C ARG A 111 5.94 16.00 -2.63
N ARG A 112 4.63 15.85 -2.85
CA ARG A 112 4.03 14.70 -3.54
C ARG A 112 2.84 15.16 -4.36
N TYR A 113 2.94 15.03 -5.69
CA TYR A 113 1.86 15.42 -6.59
C TYR A 113 0.59 14.57 -6.40
N ALA A 114 0.73 13.29 -6.02
CA ALA A 114 -0.41 12.44 -5.67
C ALA A 114 -1.28 13.06 -4.57
N ASP A 115 -0.66 13.63 -3.53
CA ASP A 115 -1.37 14.33 -2.46
C ASP A 115 -2.10 15.57 -3.02
N VAL A 116 -1.51 16.33 -3.95
CA VAL A 116 -2.20 17.47 -4.61
C VAL A 116 -3.48 17.01 -5.31
N CYS A 117 -3.44 15.91 -6.06
CA CYS A 117 -4.62 15.33 -6.69
C CYS A 117 -5.68 14.92 -5.66
N VAL A 118 -5.27 14.27 -4.57
CA VAL A 118 -6.16 13.86 -3.48
C VAL A 118 -6.78 15.07 -2.77
N HIS A 119 -6.02 16.15 -2.56
CA HIS A 119 -6.52 17.41 -1.99
C HIS A 119 -7.62 18.01 -2.87
N ARG A 120 -7.42 18.08 -4.19
CA ARG A 120 -8.42 18.57 -5.16
C ARG A 120 -9.68 17.70 -5.18
N LEU A 121 -9.53 16.38 -5.19
CA LEU A 121 -10.66 15.43 -5.12
C LEU A 121 -11.42 15.60 -3.80
N LEU A 122 -10.72 15.78 -2.68
CA LEU A 122 -11.36 15.97 -1.39
C LEU A 122 -12.12 17.29 -1.34
N ALA A 123 -11.51 18.40 -1.79
CA ALA A 123 -12.14 19.71 -1.85
C ALA A 123 -13.46 19.67 -2.64
N ALA A 124 -13.47 18.99 -3.80
CA ALA A 124 -14.68 18.78 -4.58
C ALA A 124 -15.70 17.87 -3.89
N ALA A 125 -15.26 16.79 -3.24
CA ALA A 125 -16.14 15.89 -2.50
C ALA A 125 -16.80 16.53 -1.26
N ILE A 126 -16.30 17.67 -0.79
CA ILE A 126 -16.87 18.43 0.33
C ILE A 126 -17.45 19.79 -0.10
N GLY A 127 -17.48 20.09 -1.39
CA GLY A 127 -18.10 21.30 -1.93
C GLY A 127 -17.31 22.59 -1.71
N VAL A 128 -16.00 22.51 -1.43
CA VAL A 128 -15.12 23.68 -1.32
C VAL A 128 -14.80 24.25 -2.70
N ASP A 129 -14.40 23.40 -3.65
CA ASP A 129 -14.09 23.79 -5.03
C ASP A 129 -14.51 22.66 -5.99
N PRO A 130 -15.17 22.95 -7.13
CA PRO A 130 -15.56 21.92 -8.08
C PRO A 130 -14.34 21.31 -8.79
N LEU A 131 -14.48 20.07 -9.28
CA LEU A 131 -13.51 19.52 -10.22
C LEU A 131 -13.55 20.33 -11.54
N PRO A 132 -12.40 20.48 -12.23
CA PRO A 132 -12.38 21.07 -13.56
C PRO A 132 -13.39 20.38 -14.50
N VAL A 133 -14.15 21.16 -15.27
CA VAL A 133 -15.17 20.67 -16.23
C VAL A 133 -14.60 19.62 -17.20
N ARG A 134 -13.30 19.72 -17.52
CA ARG A 134 -12.61 18.77 -18.41
C ARG A 134 -12.53 17.36 -17.82
N LEU A 135 -12.59 17.22 -16.49
CA LEU A 135 -12.55 15.94 -15.78
C LEU A 135 -13.95 15.39 -15.48
N SER A 136 -15.03 16.12 -15.82
CA SER A 136 -16.40 15.62 -15.67
C SER A 136 -16.87 14.77 -16.85
N SER A 137 -16.12 14.73 -17.95
CA SER A 137 -16.43 13.92 -19.14
C SER A 137 -15.18 13.23 -19.68
N LYS A 138 -15.32 11.95 -20.08
CA LYS A 138 -14.26 11.17 -20.73
C LYS A 138 -13.93 11.65 -22.16
N SER A 139 -14.75 12.51 -22.74
CA SER A 139 -14.56 13.03 -24.11
C SER A 139 -13.21 13.70 -24.33
N TYR A 140 -12.59 14.25 -23.28
CA TYR A 140 -11.33 15.00 -23.35
C TYR A 140 -10.06 14.14 -23.23
N LEU A 141 -10.17 12.81 -23.13
CA LEU A 141 -8.99 11.93 -23.00
C LEU A 141 -8.37 11.54 -24.36
N HIS A 142 -9.02 11.89 -25.47
CA HIS A 142 -8.62 11.52 -26.83
C HIS A 142 -8.23 12.71 -27.72
N ASP A 143 -8.16 13.91 -27.14
CA ASP A 143 -7.58 15.12 -27.76
C ASP A 143 -6.13 15.31 -27.31
#